data_AF-A0A7X7BAK2-F1
#
_entry.id   AF-A0A7X7BAK2-F1
#
_cell.length_a   1.000
_cell.length_b   1.000
_cell.length_c   1.000
_cell.angle_alpha   90.00
_cell.angle_beta   90.00
_cell.angle_gamma   90.00
#
_symmetry.space_group_name_H-M   'P 1'
#
loop_
_entity.id
_entity.type
_entity.pdbx_description
1 polymer ?
#
loop_
_entity_poly.entity_id
_entity_poly.type
_entity_poly.pdbx_seq_one_letter_code
_entity_poly.pdbx_strand_id
1 'polypeptide(L)'
;MSDLLRNGVFPLPAVLPAECRCLDLSGSRTPSELLQRIGTALGFPDWYDANFDALFDCLIDAANIDCLALTGLEAFAAAQAEAF
;
A
#
# COMPACT_ATOMS: atom_id res chain seq x y z
N MET A 1 -3.79 23.70 -0.42
CA MET A 1 -3.64 22.71 -1.52
C MET A 1 -2.21 22.58 -2.06
N SER A 2 -1.28 23.51 -1.79
CA SER A 2 0.10 23.46 -2.32
C SER A 2 1.06 22.49 -1.62
N ASP A 3 0.86 22.19 -0.33
CA ASP A 3 1.83 21.38 0.45
C ASP A 3 1.71 19.87 0.24
N LEU A 4 0.53 19.37 -0.17
CA LEU A 4 0.29 17.94 -0.35
C LEU A 4 1.19 17.34 -1.45
N LEU A 5 1.39 18.10 -2.53
CA LEU A 5 2.25 17.68 -3.65
C LEU A 5 3.74 17.57 -3.26
N ARG A 6 4.20 18.35 -2.27
CA ARG A 6 5.60 18.25 -1.79
C ARG A 6 5.84 17.01 -0.94
N ASN A 7 4.80 16.45 -0.33
CA ASN A 7 4.91 15.29 0.57
C ASN A 7 4.53 13.97 -0.13
N GLY A 8 4.47 13.95 -1.46
CA GLY A 8 4.11 12.75 -2.22
C GLY A 8 2.63 12.36 -2.14
N VAL A 9 1.76 13.27 -1.65
CA VAL A 9 0.31 13.07 -1.66
C VAL A 9 -0.25 13.67 -2.93
N PHE A 10 -0.62 12.80 -3.86
CA PHE A 10 -1.22 13.19 -5.13
C PHE A 10 -2.74 13.06 -5.08
N PRO A 11 -3.49 13.97 -5.71
CA PRO A 11 -4.92 13.76 -5.92
C PRO A 11 -5.14 12.43 -6.64
N LEU A 12 -6.02 11.58 -6.10
CA LEU A 12 -6.41 10.34 -6.77
C LEU A 12 -7.09 10.71 -8.10
N PRO A 13 -6.67 10.16 -9.25
CA PRO A 13 -7.35 10.41 -10.51
C PRO A 13 -8.78 9.85 -10.45
N ALA A 14 -9.71 10.50 -11.14
CA ALA A 14 -11.11 10.07 -11.20
C ALA A 14 -11.29 8.66 -11.80
N VAL A 15 -10.31 8.21 -12.57
CA VAL A 15 -10.20 6.86 -13.14
C VAL A 15 -8.78 6.37 -12.89
N LEU A 16 -8.65 5.21 -12.26
CA LEU A 16 -7.34 4.55 -12.12
C LEU A 16 -6.86 4.06 -13.49
N PRO A 17 -5.56 4.16 -13.79
CA PRO A 17 -4.98 3.51 -14.96
C PRO A 17 -5.39 2.04 -15.06
N ALA A 18 -5.69 1.56 -16.26
CA ALA A 18 -6.18 0.19 -16.47
C ALA A 18 -5.13 -0.87 -16.12
N GLU A 19 -3.86 -0.48 -16.16
CA GLU A 19 -2.69 -1.27 -15.82
C GLU A 19 -2.38 -1.31 -14.31
N CYS A 20 -3.11 -0.54 -13.49
CA CYS A 20 -2.92 -0.59 -12.04
C CYS A 20 -3.25 -1.98 -11.51
N ARG A 21 -2.29 -2.55 -10.78
CA ARG A 21 -2.52 -3.79 -10.06
C ARG A 21 -3.28 -3.46 -8.77
N CYS A 22 -4.53 -3.90 -8.73
CA CYS A 22 -5.40 -3.72 -7.58
C CYS A 22 -5.14 -4.79 -6.52
N LEU A 23 -4.84 -4.37 -5.30
CA LEU A 23 -4.71 -5.22 -4.12
C LEU A 23 -5.85 -4.92 -3.15
N ASP A 24 -6.64 -5.94 -2.82
CA ASP A 24 -7.64 -5.84 -1.76
C ASP A 24 -7.00 -6.20 -0.41
N LEU A 25 -6.99 -5.22 0.49
CA LEU A 25 -6.44 -5.29 1.84
C LEU A 25 -7.54 -5.43 2.90
N SER A 26 -8.78 -5.70 2.48
CA SER A 26 -9.90 -5.94 3.38
C SER A 26 -9.59 -7.04 4.41
N GLY A 27 -9.98 -6.78 5.65
CA GLY A 27 -9.81 -7.72 6.76
C GLY A 27 -8.45 -7.67 7.46
N SER A 28 -7.48 -6.88 6.97
CA SER A 28 -6.28 -6.56 7.74
C SER A 28 -6.64 -5.73 8.97
N ARG A 29 -6.15 -6.12 10.14
CA ARG A 29 -6.44 -5.49 11.44
C ARG A 29 -5.24 -4.75 12.00
N THR A 30 -4.04 -5.18 11.63
CA THR A 30 -2.78 -4.56 12.05
C THR A 30 -1.96 -4.06 10.86
N PRO A 31 -1.10 -3.04 11.05
CA PRO A 31 -0.18 -2.60 10.00
C PRO A 31 0.69 -3.75 9.45
N SER A 32 1.15 -4.65 10.32
CA SER A 32 1.95 -5.82 9.90
C SER A 32 1.13 -6.78 9.03
N GLU A 33 -0.12 -7.06 9.36
CA GLU A 33 -1.00 -7.89 8.50
C GLU A 33 -1.25 -7.26 7.13
N LEU A 34 -1.41 -5.93 7.08
CA LEU A 34 -1.54 -5.17 5.84
C LEU A 34 -0.29 -5.34 4.98
N LEU A 35 0.89 -5.14 5.56
CA LEU A 35 2.18 -5.26 4.88
C LEU A 35 2.44 -6.71 4.42
N GLN A 36 2.19 -7.71 5.26
CA GLN A 36 2.28 -9.13 4.87
C GLN A 36 1.40 -9.46 3.66
N ARG A 37 0.18 -8.91 3.62
CA ARG A 37 -0.75 -9.13 2.51
C ARG A 37 -0.26 -8.49 1.22
N ILE A 38 0.34 -7.30 1.29
CA ILE A 38 1.00 -6.67 0.14
C ILE A 38 2.15 -7.56 -0.36
N GLY A 39 3.08 -7.95 0.52
CA GLY A 39 4.23 -8.76 0.12
C GLY A 39 3.84 -10.10 -0.49
N THR A 40 2.83 -10.77 0.09
CA THR A 40 2.28 -12.01 -0.45
C THR A 40 1.69 -11.80 -1.86
N ALA A 41 0.91 -10.73 -2.05
CA ALA A 41 0.27 -10.46 -3.34
C ALA A 41 1.26 -10.04 -4.43
N LEU A 42 2.41 -9.46 -4.04
CA LEU A 42 3.47 -9.05 -4.96
C LEU A 42 4.58 -10.08 -5.13
N GLY A 43 4.54 -11.19 -4.39
CA GLY A 43 5.56 -12.24 -4.45
C GLY A 43 6.92 -11.79 -3.95
N PHE A 44 6.94 -10.99 -2.88
CA PHE A 44 8.18 -10.51 -2.27
C PHE A 44 9.00 -11.65 -1.64
N PRO A 45 10.33 -11.50 -1.61
CA PRO A 45 11.26 -12.54 -1.15
C PRO A 45 11.17 -12.82 0.35
N ASP A 46 11.72 -13.96 0.78
CA ASP A 46 11.66 -14.44 2.17
C ASP A 46 12.25 -13.48 3.22
N TRP A 47 13.10 -12.53 2.82
CA TRP A 47 13.63 -11.51 3.72
C TRP A 47 12.65 -10.34 3.98
N TYR A 48 11.51 -10.30 3.29
CA TYR A 48 10.49 -9.26 3.46
C TYR A 48 9.82 -9.37 4.84
N ASP A 49 10.31 -8.58 5.80
CA ASP A 49 9.89 -8.60 7.20
C ASP A 49 8.61 -7.79 7.49
N ALA A 50 7.81 -7.49 6.45
CA ALA A 50 6.52 -6.79 6.56
C ALA A 50 6.56 -5.50 7.41
N ASN A 51 7.60 -4.70 7.21
CA ASN A 51 7.74 -3.33 7.71
C ASN A 51 7.87 -2.35 6.52
N PHE A 52 7.79 -1.04 6.79
CA PHE A 52 7.79 -0.04 5.72
C PHE A 52 9.14 0.09 5.00
N ASP A 53 10.26 -0.16 5.68
CA ASP A 53 11.59 -0.13 5.08
C ASP A 53 11.75 -1.30 4.08
N ALA A 54 11.39 -2.52 4.50
CA ALA A 54 11.40 -3.70 3.63
C ALA A 54 10.43 -3.58 2.46
N LEU A 55 9.28 -2.90 2.66
CA LEU A 55 8.34 -2.58 1.57
C LEU A 55 8.99 -1.64 0.56
N PHE A 56 9.65 -0.58 1.04
CA PHE A 56 10.34 0.37 0.18
C PHE A 56 11.45 -0.30 -0.62
N ASP A 57 12.29 -1.12 0.03
CA ASP A 57 13.37 -1.88 -0.63
C ASP A 57 12.81 -2.77 -1.75
N CYS A 58 11.74 -3.53 -1.47
CA CYS A 58 11.12 -4.39 -2.47
C CYS A 58 10.51 -3.59 -3.63
N LEU A 59 9.87 -2.44 -3.35
CA LEU A 59 9.21 -1.63 -4.38
C LEU A 59 10.20 -0.91 -5.30
N ILE A 60 11.37 -0.48 -4.79
CA ILE A 60 12.42 0.11 -5.64
C ILE A 60 12.94 -0.91 -6.66
N ASP A 61 13.12 -2.15 -6.24
CA ASP A 61 13.62 -3.21 -7.10
C ASP A 61 12.53 -3.82 -8.01
N ALA A 62 11.27 -3.40 -7.84
CA ALA A 62 10.12 -3.95 -8.55
C ALA A 62 10.00 -3.37 -9.97
N ALA A 63 10.84 -3.87 -10.89
CA ALA A 63 10.94 -3.39 -12.28
C ALA A 63 9.66 -3.56 -13.13
N ASN A 64 8.61 -4.20 -12.63
CA ASN A 64 7.36 -4.49 -13.35
C ASN A 64 6.11 -3.94 -12.66
N ILE A 65 6.26 -2.90 -11.81
CA ILE A 65 5.15 -2.30 -11.07
C ILE A 65 5.09 -0.80 -11.32
N ASP A 66 4.29 -0.40 -12.30
CA ASP A 66 4.10 1.04 -12.61
C ASP A 66 3.00 1.68 -11.77
N CYS A 67 2.01 0.89 -11.33
CA CYS A 67 0.92 1.37 -10.49
C CYS A 67 0.36 0.27 -9.56
N LEU A 68 0.13 0.64 -8.29
CA LEU A 68 -0.60 -0.16 -7.30
C LEU A 68 -1.82 0.62 -6.81
N ALA A 69 -2.97 -0.04 -6.82
CA ALA A 69 -4.19 0.48 -6.21
C ALA A 69 -4.52 -0.37 -4.98
N LEU A 70 -4.48 0.23 -3.79
CA LEU A 70 -4.80 -0.44 -2.53
C LEU A 70 -6.26 -0.14 -2.16
N THR A 71 -7.05 -1.18 -1.90
CA THR A 71 -8.50 -1.08 -1.60
C THR A 71 -8.85 -1.80 -0.29
N GLY A 72 -10.04 -1.55 0.25
CA GLY A 72 -10.52 -2.24 1.46
C GLY A 72 -9.90 -1.73 2.77
N LEU A 73 -9.38 -0.50 2.77
CA LEU A 73 -8.68 0.11 3.91
C LEU A 73 -9.61 0.85 4.88
N GLU A 74 -10.89 1.04 4.55
CA GLU A 74 -11.83 1.88 5.30
C GLU A 74 -12.02 1.35 6.72
N ALA A 75 -12.23 0.03 6.86
CA ALA A 75 -12.39 -0.61 8.16
C ALA A 75 -11.09 -0.58 8.97
N PHE A 76 -9.94 -0.74 8.31
CA PHE A 76 -8.63 -0.64 8.95
C PHE A 76 -8.38 0.79 9.48
N ALA A 77 -8.60 1.80 8.64
CA ALA A 77 -8.42 3.20 9.02
C ALA A 77 -9.33 3.62 10.18
N ALA A 78 -10.60 3.17 10.17
CA ALA A 78 -11.53 3.40 11.27
C ALA A 78 -11.01 2.79 12.58
N ALA A 79 -10.50 1.55 12.55
CA ALA A 79 -9.96 0.88 13.72
C ALA A 79 -8.68 1.54 14.26
N GLN A 80 -7.85 2.13 13.40
CA GLN A 80 -6.64 2.84 13.82
C GLN A 80 -6.94 4.24 14.39
N ALA A 81 -8.01 4.90 13.94
CA ALA A 81 -8.40 6.22 14.46
C ALA A 81 -8.80 6.19 15.95
N GLU A 82 -9.25 5.04 16.46
CA GLU A 82 -9.59 4.83 17.87
C GLU A 82 -8.36 4.56 18.76
N ALA A 83 -7.17 4.39 18.16
CA ALA A 83 -5.94 4.08 18.88
C ALA A 83 -5.08 5.31 19.25
N PHE A 84 -5.52 6.53 18.90
CA PHE A 84 -4.81 7.80 19.14
C PHE A 84 -5.62 8.77 20.00
#